data_AF-A0A641MJY2-F1
#
_entry.id   AF-A0A641MJY2-F1
#
_cell.length_a   1.000
_cell.length_b   1.000
_cell.length_c   1.000
_cell.angle_alpha   90.00
_cell.angle_beta   90.00
_cell.angle_gamma   90.00
#
_symmetry.space_group_name_H-M   'P 1'
#
loop_
_entity.id
_entity.type
_entity.pdbx_description
1 polymer ?
#
loop_
_entity_poly.entity_id
_entity_poly.type
_entity_poly.pdbx_seq_one_letter_code
_entity_poly.pdbx_strand_id
1 'polypeptide(L)'
;MSQESRVKKSLLNARVNLIFYFLALALSFFSRKIFLDTLRADFVGLTGTLQNLLSFLNLAELGISTAIGYVLYQPLYEHNKEKINEIISVFGYLYRRIGFIILGIGCLLACFLSLIFPNTEFDFGVIYFAYFSFLSSALIGYFANYKQTLLGADQKNYVVTAYFQTANIVKTITQMVSAYYTGNYYLWVIIE
;
A
#
# COMPACT_ATOMS: atom_id res chain seq x y z
N MET A 1 -20.60 -21.12 -19.34
CA MET A 1 -19.24 -20.64 -18.98
C MET A 1 -18.50 -21.80 -18.33
N SER A 2 -17.45 -22.33 -18.96
CA SER A 2 -16.69 -23.46 -18.41
C SER A 2 -16.11 -23.06 -17.06
N GLN A 3 -16.41 -23.83 -16.00
CA GLN A 3 -15.76 -23.67 -14.70
C GLN A 3 -14.25 -23.87 -14.91
N GLU A 4 -13.50 -22.77 -14.93
CA GLU A 4 -12.05 -22.86 -14.91
C GLU A 4 -11.60 -23.52 -13.60
N SER A 5 -10.86 -24.62 -13.72
CA SER A 5 -10.34 -25.35 -12.57
C SER A 5 -9.55 -24.43 -11.64
N ARG A 6 -9.86 -24.48 -10.34
CA ARG A 6 -9.19 -23.72 -9.28
C ARG A 6 -7.67 -23.92 -9.30
N VAL A 7 -7.21 -25.10 -9.72
CA VAL A 7 -5.80 -25.43 -9.88
C VAL A 7 -5.14 -24.54 -10.94
N LYS A 8 -5.80 -24.30 -12.08
CA LYS A 8 -5.29 -23.43 -13.15
C LYS A 8 -5.17 -21.98 -12.68
N LYS A 9 -6.17 -21.46 -11.98
CA LYS A 9 -6.16 -20.10 -11.41
C LYS A 9 -5.07 -19.92 -10.35
N SER A 10 -4.92 -20.92 -9.47
CA SER A 10 -3.85 -20.91 -8.45
C SER A 10 -2.45 -20.92 -9.08
N LEU A 11 -2.23 -21.76 -10.10
CA LEU A 11 -0.98 -21.80 -10.85
C LEU A 11 -0.68 -20.50 -11.59
N LEU A 12 -1.71 -19.89 -12.21
CA LEU A 12 -1.58 -18.59 -12.87
C LEU A 12 -1.17 -17.51 -11.85
N ASN A 13 -1.86 -17.46 -10.70
CA ASN A 13 -1.53 -16.53 -9.63
C ASN A 13 -0.11 -16.73 -9.10
N ALA A 14 0.31 -17.98 -8.89
CA ALA A 14 1.67 -18.29 -8.46
C ALA A 14 2.71 -17.80 -9.47
N ARG A 15 2.50 -18.07 -10.77
CA ARG A 15 3.41 -17.63 -11.84
C ARG A 15 3.51 -16.11 -11.93
N VAL A 16 2.37 -15.41 -11.88
CA VAL A 16 2.32 -13.93 -11.94
C VAL A 16 3.04 -13.33 -10.74
N ASN A 17 2.78 -13.82 -9.51
CA ASN A 17 3.47 -13.35 -8.31
C ASN A 17 4.98 -13.60 -8.39
N LEU A 18 5.42 -14.74 -8.92
CA LEU A 18 6.84 -15.07 -9.09
C LEU A 18 7.56 -14.09 -10.02
N ILE A 19 6.94 -13.75 -11.15
CA ILE A 19 7.52 -12.78 -12.10
C ILE A 19 7.65 -11.42 -11.44
N PHE A 20 6.58 -10.92 -10.81
CA PHE A 20 6.62 -9.63 -10.12
C PHE A 20 7.58 -9.60 -8.93
N TYR A 21 7.77 -10.73 -8.24
CA TYR A 21 8.75 -10.85 -7.16
C TYR A 21 10.17 -10.60 -7.65
N PHE A 22 10.60 -11.26 -8.73
CA PHE A 22 11.93 -11.04 -9.30
C PHE A 22 12.12 -9.63 -9.86
N LEU A 23 11.10 -9.08 -10.52
CA LEU A 23 11.13 -7.69 -10.99
C LEU A 23 11.27 -6.69 -9.83
N ALA A 24 10.48 -6.87 -8.77
CA ALA A 24 10.52 -6.02 -7.59
C ALA A 24 11.86 -6.13 -6.86
N LEU A 25 12.44 -7.33 -6.79
CA LEU A 25 13.75 -7.56 -6.18
C LEU A 25 14.87 -6.84 -6.94
N ALA A 26 14.90 -6.97 -8.27
CA ALA A 26 15.86 -6.24 -9.10
C ALA A 26 15.68 -4.72 -8.94
N LEU A 27 14.44 -4.23 -9.01
CA LEU A 27 14.14 -2.82 -8.90
C LEU A 27 14.52 -2.24 -7.53
N SER A 28 14.29 -2.99 -6.45
CA SER A 28 14.66 -2.59 -5.08
C SER A 28 16.17 -2.41 -4.93
N PHE A 29 16.96 -3.25 -5.60
CA PHE A 29 18.42 -3.14 -5.56
C PHE A 29 18.91 -1.88 -6.28
N PHE A 30 18.42 -1.63 -7.50
CA PHE A 30 18.81 -0.45 -8.28
C PHE A 30 18.29 0.85 -7.69
N SER A 31 17.02 0.88 -7.25
CA SER A 31 16.42 2.06 -6.64
C SER A 31 17.14 2.44 -5.35
N ARG A 32 17.48 1.46 -4.50
CA ARG A 32 18.23 1.70 -3.26
C ARG A 32 19.58 2.35 -3.54
N LYS A 33 20.32 1.88 -4.54
CA LYS A 33 21.60 2.49 -4.93
C LYS A 33 21.41 3.95 -5.37
N ILE A 34 20.48 4.21 -6.31
CA ILE A 34 20.24 5.57 -6.81
C ILE A 34 19.81 6.50 -5.69
N PHE A 35 18.89 6.09 -4.83
CA PHE A 35 18.40 6.94 -3.73
C PHE A 35 19.49 7.26 -2.71
N LEU A 36 20.38 6.29 -2.40
CA LEU A 36 21.52 6.56 -1.53
C LEU A 36 22.53 7.52 -2.17
N ASP A 37 22.83 7.35 -3.46
CA ASP A 37 23.80 8.19 -4.17
C ASP A 37 23.28 9.62 -4.40
N THR A 38 21.96 9.79 -4.56
CA THR A 38 21.34 11.09 -4.93
C THR A 38 20.67 11.81 -3.76
N LEU A 39 19.82 11.12 -3.00
CA LEU A 39 19.04 11.70 -1.90
C LEU A 39 19.74 11.57 -0.54
N ARG A 40 20.83 10.80 -0.47
CA ARG A 40 21.64 10.49 0.71
C ARG A 40 20.97 9.55 1.70
N ALA A 41 21.79 8.96 2.56
CA ALA A 41 21.37 8.00 3.57
C ALA A 41 20.36 8.57 4.57
N ASP A 42 20.51 9.83 4.95
CA ASP A 42 19.66 10.47 5.95
C ASP A 42 18.21 10.61 5.48
N PHE A 43 18.00 10.99 4.21
CA PHE A 43 16.65 11.10 3.65
C PHE A 43 15.98 9.73 3.53
N VAL A 44 16.73 8.73 3.05
CA VAL A 44 16.26 7.35 2.93
C VAL A 44 15.95 6.74 4.31
N GLY A 45 16.73 7.08 5.33
CA GLY A 45 16.47 6.68 6.71
C GLY A 45 15.23 7.36 7.29
N LEU A 46 15.05 8.66 7.01
CA LEU A 46 13.88 9.42 7.41
C LEU A 46 12.59 8.84 6.82
N THR A 47 12.53 8.70 5.49
CA THR A 47 11.34 8.16 4.82
C THR A 47 11.05 6.72 5.25
N GLY A 48 12.08 5.89 5.41
CA GLY A 48 11.94 4.53 5.96
C GLY A 48 11.35 4.52 7.38
N THR A 49 11.77 5.44 8.24
CA THR A 49 11.23 5.57 9.61
C THR A 49 9.76 6.00 9.59
N LEU A 50 9.40 7.00 8.77
CA LEU A 50 8.01 7.44 8.61
C LEU A 50 7.10 6.33 8.09
N GLN A 51 7.54 5.60 7.06
CA GLN A 51 6.79 4.47 6.50
C GLN A 51 6.60 3.34 7.52
N ASN A 52 7.63 3.03 8.31
CA ASN A 52 7.52 2.03 9.37
C ASN A 52 6.51 2.47 10.45
N LEU A 53 6.57 3.74 10.88
CA LEU A 53 5.63 4.29 11.87
C LEU A 53 4.17 4.17 11.39
N LEU A 54 3.90 4.54 10.14
CA LEU A 54 2.57 4.42 9.54
C LEU A 54 2.15 2.97 9.32
N SER A 55 3.10 2.07 9.02
CA SER A 55 2.82 0.64 8.87
C SER A 55 2.33 0.00 10.17
N PHE A 56 2.71 0.52 11.33
CA PHE A 56 2.12 0.09 12.60
C PHE A 56 0.65 0.47 12.73
N LEU A 57 0.21 1.56 12.10
CA LEU A 57 -1.22 1.93 12.08
C LEU A 57 -2.04 0.93 11.25
N ASN A 58 -1.45 0.33 10.21
CA ASN A 58 -2.11 -0.73 9.44
C ASN A 58 -2.45 -1.97 10.29
N LEU A 59 -1.72 -2.22 11.39
CA LEU A 59 -2.05 -3.31 12.33
C LEU A 59 -3.39 -3.09 13.07
N ALA A 60 -3.95 -1.88 13.06
CA ALA A 60 -5.27 -1.65 13.65
C ALA A 60 -6.40 -2.34 12.87
N GLU A 61 -6.17 -2.78 11.63
CA GLU A 61 -7.15 -3.53 10.82
C GLU A 61 -7.16 -5.04 11.07
N LEU A 62 -6.28 -5.54 11.95
CA LEU A 62 -5.93 -6.95 12.05
C LEU A 62 -7.17 -7.86 12.16
N GLY A 63 -7.37 -8.67 11.11
CA GLY A 63 -8.35 -9.75 11.06
C GLY A 63 -9.65 -9.42 10.32
N ILE A 64 -9.98 -8.16 10.08
CA ILE A 64 -11.26 -7.79 9.43
C ILE A 64 -11.28 -8.26 7.98
N SER A 65 -10.22 -8.00 7.22
CA SER A 65 -10.09 -8.48 5.85
C SER A 65 -10.18 -10.02 5.75
N THR A 66 -9.59 -10.74 6.71
CA THR A 66 -9.64 -12.22 6.77
C THR A 66 -11.05 -12.72 7.10
N ALA A 67 -11.72 -12.13 8.09
CA ALA A 67 -13.07 -12.49 8.48
C ALA A 67 -14.07 -12.25 7.33
N ILE A 68 -13.95 -11.12 6.64
CA ILE A 68 -14.78 -10.79 5.48
C ILE A 68 -14.50 -11.74 4.31
N GLY A 69 -13.23 -12.08 4.06
CA GLY A 69 -12.87 -13.10 3.08
C GLY A 69 -13.52 -14.46 3.33
N TYR A 70 -13.60 -14.89 4.60
CA TYR A 70 -14.30 -16.11 4.99
C TYR A 70 -15.81 -16.01 4.78
N VAL A 71 -16.43 -14.93 5.23
CA VAL A 71 -17.88 -14.70 5.09
C VAL A 71 -18.31 -14.56 3.62
N LEU A 72 -17.46 -14.01 2.76
CA LEU A 72 -17.70 -13.90 1.32
C LEU A 72 -17.61 -15.25 0.58
N TYR A 73 -16.95 -16.26 1.15
CA TYR A 73 -16.73 -17.53 0.46
C TYR A 73 -18.04 -18.23 0.07
N GLN A 74 -18.97 -18.36 1.02
CA GLN A 74 -20.26 -19.04 0.76
C GLN A 74 -21.12 -18.28 -0.29
N PRO A 75 -21.37 -16.96 -0.15
CA PRO A 75 -22.12 -16.19 -1.15
C PRO A 75 -21.49 -16.19 -2.55
N LEU A 76 -20.15 -16.21 -2.64
CA LEU A 76 -19.44 -16.30 -3.92
C LEU A 76 -19.66 -17.67 -4.58
N TYR A 77 -19.62 -18.75 -3.79
CA TYR A 77 -19.88 -20.09 -4.27
C TYR A 77 -21.33 -20.27 -4.77
N GLU A 78 -22.29 -19.67 -4.06
CA GLU A 78 -23.71 -19.69 -4.43
C GLU A 78 -24.08 -18.66 -5.52
N HIS A 79 -23.13 -17.84 -5.99
CA HIS A 79 -23.36 -16.74 -6.93
C HIS A 79 -24.43 -15.73 -6.48
N ASN A 80 -24.63 -15.58 -5.17
CA ASN A 80 -25.63 -14.70 -4.59
C ASN A 80 -25.12 -13.24 -4.54
N LYS A 81 -25.37 -12.50 -5.63
CA LYS A 81 -24.93 -11.10 -5.78
C LYS A 81 -25.51 -10.15 -4.75
N GLU A 82 -26.74 -10.36 -4.30
CA GLU A 82 -27.38 -9.51 -3.30
C GLU A 82 -26.62 -9.59 -1.97
N LYS A 83 -26.35 -10.81 -1.51
CA LYS A 83 -25.63 -11.05 -0.26
C LYS A 83 -24.16 -10.60 -0.32
N ILE A 84 -23.52 -10.74 -1.49
CA ILE A 84 -22.17 -10.20 -1.73
C ILE A 84 -22.18 -8.67 -1.58
N ASN A 85 -23.13 -7.98 -2.21
CA ASN A 85 -23.22 -6.52 -2.14
C ASN A 85 -23.50 -6.03 -0.71
N GLU A 86 -24.35 -6.74 0.04
CA GLU A 86 -24.62 -6.46 1.44
C GLU A 86 -23.34 -6.54 2.28
N ILE A 87 -22.59 -7.66 2.19
CA ILE A 87 -21.34 -7.86 2.94
C ILE A 87 -20.30 -6.79 2.57
N ILE A 88 -20.13 -6.48 1.28
CA ILE A 88 -19.18 -5.47 0.81
C ILE A 88 -19.59 -4.06 1.27
N SER A 89 -20.88 -3.77 1.36
CA SER A 89 -21.36 -2.48 1.85
C SER A 89 -21.04 -2.27 3.35
N VAL A 90 -21.24 -3.31 4.17
CA VAL A 90 -20.86 -3.32 5.59
C VAL A 90 -19.35 -3.19 5.73
N PHE A 91 -18.59 -3.92 4.90
CA PHE A 91 -17.15 -3.85 4.88
C PHE A 91 -16.64 -2.43 4.58
N GLY A 92 -17.18 -1.77 3.55
CA GLY A 92 -16.84 -0.39 3.22
C GLY A 92 -17.24 0.61 4.30
N TYR A 93 -18.32 0.36 5.05
CA TYR A 93 -18.68 1.16 6.21
C TYR A 93 -17.63 1.03 7.34
N LEU A 94 -17.22 -0.20 7.67
CA LEU A 94 -16.20 -0.46 8.69
C LEU A 94 -14.85 0.15 8.32
N TYR A 95 -14.38 -0.09 7.09
CA TYR A 95 -13.10 0.43 6.59
C TYR A 95 -13.04 1.95 6.61
N ARG A 96 -14.13 2.63 6.26
CA ARG A 96 -14.22 4.10 6.38
C ARG A 96 -14.15 4.58 7.83
N ARG A 97 -14.76 3.87 8.78
CA ARG A 97 -14.63 4.19 10.22
C ARG A 97 -13.20 4.04 10.70
N ILE A 98 -12.53 2.96 10.29
CA ILE A 98 -11.12 2.72 10.62
C ILE A 98 -10.26 3.81 9.99
N GLY A 99 -10.48 4.18 8.73
CA GLY A 99 -9.78 5.27 8.06
C GLY A 99 -9.84 6.59 8.85
N PHE A 100 -10.99 6.92 9.45
CA PHE A 100 -11.10 8.10 10.33
C PHE A 100 -10.31 7.95 11.64
N ILE A 101 -10.28 6.75 12.24
CA ILE A 101 -9.46 6.48 13.42
C ILE A 101 -7.97 6.61 13.09
N ILE A 102 -7.53 6.05 11.96
CA ILE A 102 -6.15 6.11 11.47
C ILE A 102 -5.75 7.55 11.16
N LEU A 103 -6.64 8.34 10.56
CA LEU A 103 -6.41 9.78 10.35
C LEU A 103 -6.23 10.50 11.69
N GLY A 104 -7.08 10.21 12.69
CA GLY A 104 -6.98 10.82 14.02
C GLY A 104 -5.67 10.47 14.73
N ILE A 105 -5.31 9.19 14.78
CA ILE A 105 -4.06 8.72 15.39
C ILE A 105 -2.84 9.21 14.59
N GLY A 106 -2.92 9.21 13.27
CA GLY A 106 -1.88 9.74 12.38
C GLY A 106 -1.63 11.23 12.60
N CYS A 107 -2.68 12.04 12.73
CA CYS A 107 -2.54 13.45 13.09
C CYS A 107 -1.96 13.64 14.50
N LEU A 108 -2.36 12.81 15.47
CA LEU A 108 -1.78 12.86 16.81
C LEU A 108 -0.28 12.53 16.80
N LEU A 109 0.13 11.50 16.05
CA LEU A 109 1.54 11.12 15.86
C LEU A 109 2.36 12.24 15.19
N ALA A 110 1.73 13.06 14.34
CA ALA A 110 2.40 14.20 13.70
C ALA A 110 2.97 15.19 14.74
N CYS A 111 2.29 15.37 15.88
CA CYS A 111 2.75 16.22 16.98
C CYS A 111 4.01 15.67 17.67
N PHE A 112 4.27 14.37 17.57
CA PHE A 112 5.44 13.71 18.15
C PHE A 112 6.62 13.60 17.18
N LEU A 113 6.48 14.04 15.91
CA LEU A 113 7.57 13.95 14.93
C LEU A 113 8.82 14.71 15.38
N SER A 114 8.68 15.87 16.01
CA SER A 114 9.83 16.63 16.54
C SER A 114 10.58 15.90 17.66
N LEU A 115 9.92 14.98 18.38
CA LEU A 115 10.56 14.13 19.39
C LEU A 115 11.24 12.91 18.77
N ILE A 116 10.69 12.40 17.66
CA ILE A 116 11.25 11.26 16.91
C ILE A 116 12.50 11.70 16.12
N PHE A 117 12.48 12.92 15.59
CA PHE A 117 13.58 13.51 14.82
C PHE A 117 14.12 14.79 15.49
N PRO A 118 14.78 14.70 16.65
CA PRO A 118 15.25 15.88 17.38
C PRO A 118 16.49 16.54 16.76
N ASN A 119 17.35 15.77 16.09
CA ASN A 119 18.62 16.23 15.48
C ASN A 119 18.67 15.91 13.98
N THR A 120 17.61 16.29 13.26
CA THR A 120 17.49 16.05 11.81
C THR A 120 18.20 17.14 11.01
N GLU A 121 18.93 16.75 9.96
CA GLU A 121 19.51 17.67 8.98
C GLU A 121 18.47 18.30 8.05
N PHE A 122 17.26 17.72 7.99
CA PHE A 122 16.15 18.21 7.18
C PHE A 122 15.30 19.24 7.90
N ASP A 123 14.85 20.24 7.15
CA ASP A 123 13.82 21.17 7.61
C ASP A 123 12.53 20.42 7.95
N PHE A 124 11.87 20.85 9.02
CA PHE A 124 10.61 20.27 9.47
C PHE A 124 9.54 20.31 8.37
N GLY A 125 9.58 21.31 7.48
CA GLY A 125 8.69 21.37 6.31
C GLY A 125 8.75 20.13 5.42
N VAL A 126 9.95 19.60 5.16
CA VAL A 126 10.14 18.36 4.37
C VAL A 126 9.58 17.15 5.12
N ILE A 127 9.82 17.08 6.43
CA ILE A 127 9.41 15.95 7.28
C ILE A 127 7.88 15.87 7.36
N TYR A 128 7.22 16.98 7.67
CA TYR A 128 5.76 17.04 7.71
C TYR A 128 5.14 16.78 6.34
N PHE A 129 5.74 17.31 5.26
CA PHE A 129 5.27 17.04 3.91
C PHE A 129 5.35 15.55 3.56
N ALA A 130 6.48 14.90 3.84
CA ALA A 130 6.65 13.46 3.66
C ALA A 130 5.66 12.66 4.49
N TYR A 131 5.52 12.99 5.77
CA TYR A 131 4.62 12.30 6.68
C TYR A 131 3.15 12.37 6.22
N PHE A 132 2.65 13.57 5.92
CA PHE A 132 1.26 13.72 5.47
C PHE A 132 1.00 13.15 4.08
N SER A 133 2.01 13.15 3.19
CA SER A 133 1.90 12.47 1.89
C SER A 133 1.73 10.96 2.08
N PHE A 134 2.56 10.35 2.92
CA PHE A 134 2.47 8.91 3.20
C PHE A 134 1.19 8.55 3.96
N LEU A 135 0.77 9.37 4.93
CA LEU A 135 -0.49 9.17 5.65
C LEU A 135 -1.68 9.25 4.68
N SER A 136 -1.67 10.20 3.74
CA SER A 136 -2.72 10.32 2.72
C SER A 136 -2.75 9.10 1.79
N SER A 137 -1.58 8.64 1.33
CA SER A 137 -1.43 7.43 0.51
C SER A 137 -2.00 6.20 1.24
N ALA A 138 -1.70 6.05 2.54
CA ALA A 138 -2.27 4.99 3.37
C ALA A 138 -3.80 5.10 3.46
N LEU A 139 -4.35 6.31 3.72
CA LEU A 139 -5.79 6.55 3.86
C LEU A 139 -6.60 6.24 2.60
N ILE A 140 -6.02 6.41 1.39
CA ILE A 140 -6.66 5.98 0.13
C ILE A 140 -6.94 4.47 0.16
N GLY A 141 -6.03 3.69 0.76
CA GLY A 141 -6.21 2.27 0.99
C GLY A 141 -7.51 1.94 1.72
N TYR A 142 -7.76 2.67 2.81
CA TYR A 142 -8.94 2.50 3.66
C TYR A 142 -10.24 2.93 2.98
N PHE A 143 -10.24 4.10 2.33
CA PHE A 143 -11.47 4.68 1.79
C PHE A 143 -11.86 4.15 0.41
N ALA A 144 -10.90 3.74 -0.41
CA ALA A 144 -11.15 3.35 -1.80
C ALA A 144 -10.80 1.89 -2.11
N ASN A 145 -9.66 1.40 -1.62
CA ASN A 145 -9.12 0.12 -2.06
C ASN A 145 -9.73 -1.11 -1.38
N TYR A 146 -10.59 -0.95 -0.36
CA TYR A 146 -11.25 -2.08 0.33
C TYR A 146 -12.00 -3.02 -0.64
N LYS A 147 -12.49 -2.53 -1.77
CA LYS A 147 -13.18 -3.36 -2.78
C LYS A 147 -12.27 -4.43 -3.41
N GLN A 148 -10.95 -4.27 -3.36
CA GLN A 148 -10.00 -5.27 -3.87
C GLN A 148 -10.13 -6.62 -3.15
N THR A 149 -10.55 -6.62 -1.88
CA THR A 149 -10.75 -7.83 -1.07
C THR A 149 -11.79 -8.76 -1.70
N LEU A 150 -12.77 -8.22 -2.44
CA LEU A 150 -13.74 -9.02 -3.19
C LEU A 150 -13.07 -9.84 -4.31
N LEU A 151 -12.14 -9.24 -5.05
CA LEU A 151 -11.39 -9.93 -6.11
C LEU A 151 -10.50 -11.03 -5.53
N GLY A 152 -9.96 -10.81 -4.33
CA GLY A 152 -9.21 -11.83 -3.61
C GLY A 152 -10.07 -13.01 -3.18
N ALA A 153 -11.26 -12.75 -2.64
CA ALA A 153 -12.23 -13.79 -2.30
C ALA A 153 -12.70 -14.60 -3.54
N ASP A 154 -12.81 -13.95 -4.71
CA ASP A 154 -13.15 -14.60 -6.00
C ASP A 154 -11.94 -15.29 -6.69
N GLN A 155 -10.82 -15.49 -5.99
CA GLN A 155 -9.57 -16.09 -6.52
C GLN A 155 -8.98 -15.37 -7.74
N LYS A 156 -9.25 -14.06 -7.89
CA LYS A 156 -8.72 -13.20 -8.97
C LYS A 156 -7.60 -12.27 -8.48
N ASN A 157 -6.88 -12.68 -7.43
CA ASN A 157 -5.73 -11.94 -6.90
C ASN A 157 -4.67 -11.66 -7.95
N TYR A 158 -4.52 -12.49 -8.99
CA TYR A 158 -3.57 -12.24 -10.07
C TYR A 158 -3.82 -10.88 -10.78
N VAL A 159 -5.08 -10.43 -10.86
CA VAL A 159 -5.45 -9.13 -11.42
C VAL A 159 -4.99 -8.01 -10.48
N VAL A 160 -5.30 -8.15 -9.19
CA VAL A 160 -4.90 -7.18 -8.15
C VAL A 160 -3.38 -7.05 -8.10
N THR A 161 -2.67 -8.18 -8.04
CA THR A 161 -1.19 -8.24 -8.10
C THR A 161 -0.69 -7.54 -9.35
N ALA A 162 -1.24 -7.85 -10.53
CA ALA A 162 -0.77 -7.26 -11.78
C ALA A 162 -0.89 -5.73 -11.79
N TYR A 163 -2.04 -5.18 -11.39
CA TYR A 163 -2.22 -3.73 -11.31
C TYR A 163 -1.32 -3.09 -10.27
N PHE A 164 -1.30 -3.61 -9.05
CA PHE A 164 -0.56 -3.00 -7.94
C PHE A 164 0.95 -3.06 -8.17
N GLN A 165 1.46 -4.21 -8.60
CA GLN A 165 2.89 -4.38 -8.84
C GLN A 165 3.35 -3.59 -10.07
N THR A 166 2.54 -3.52 -11.13
CA THR A 166 2.86 -2.66 -12.28
C THR A 166 2.89 -1.19 -11.87
N ALA A 167 1.91 -0.72 -11.09
CA ALA A 167 1.88 0.64 -10.56
C ALA A 167 3.11 0.93 -9.69
N ASN A 168 3.49 0.02 -8.80
CA ASN A 168 4.70 0.16 -7.96
C ASN A 168 5.98 0.22 -8.77
N ILE A 169 6.09 -0.59 -9.84
CA ILE A 169 7.24 -0.57 -10.73
C ILE A 169 7.34 0.79 -11.43
N VAL A 170 6.23 1.25 -12.04
CA VAL A 170 6.20 2.56 -12.72
C VAL A 170 6.49 3.69 -11.74
N LYS A 171 5.91 3.66 -10.53
CA LYS A 171 6.17 4.63 -9.47
C LYS A 171 7.65 4.70 -9.11
N THR A 172 8.26 3.54 -8.82
CA THR A 172 9.67 3.47 -8.41
C THR A 172 10.61 3.92 -9.53
N ILE A 173 10.32 3.56 -10.78
CA ILE A 173 11.10 4.05 -11.94
C ILE A 173 10.99 5.57 -12.04
N THR A 174 9.78 6.12 -11.88
CA THR A 174 9.55 7.58 -11.94
C THR A 174 10.29 8.30 -10.81
N GLN A 175 10.29 7.72 -9.60
CA GLN A 175 11.08 8.21 -8.47
C GLN A 175 12.59 8.15 -8.71
N MET A 176 13.09 7.06 -9.30
CA MET A 176 14.51 6.93 -9.67
C MET A 176 14.92 8.00 -10.67
N VAL A 177 14.12 8.21 -11.72
CA VAL A 177 14.36 9.24 -12.74
C VAL A 177 14.33 10.64 -12.10
N SER A 178 13.30 10.94 -11.32
CA SER A 178 13.15 12.22 -10.61
C SER A 178 14.33 12.51 -9.69
N ALA A 179 14.74 11.52 -8.87
CA ALA A 179 15.87 11.65 -7.96
C ALA A 179 17.19 11.86 -8.70
N TYR A 180 17.42 11.13 -9.79
CA TYR A 180 18.65 11.23 -10.58
C TYR A 180 18.82 12.60 -11.25
N TYR A 181 17.75 13.17 -11.81
CA TYR A 181 17.83 14.45 -12.53
C TYR A 181 17.68 15.68 -11.64
N THR A 182 16.84 15.62 -10.60
CA THR A 182 16.50 16.81 -9.80
C THR A 182 17.09 16.81 -8.40
N GLY A 183 17.33 15.63 -7.81
CA GLY A 183 17.69 15.49 -6.39
C GLY A 183 16.67 16.09 -5.42
N ASN A 184 15.44 16.41 -5.87
CA ASN A 184 14.49 17.16 -5.06
C ASN A 184 13.62 16.24 -4.21
N TYR A 185 13.72 16.40 -2.89
CA TYR A 185 12.98 15.62 -1.90
C TYR A 185 11.45 15.72 -2.07
N TYR A 186 10.91 16.92 -2.33
CA TYR A 186 9.47 17.12 -2.49
C TYR A 186 8.92 16.40 -3.73
N LEU A 187 9.67 16.43 -4.84
CA LEU A 187 9.28 15.72 -6.06
C LEU A 187 9.33 14.20 -5.88
N TRP A 188 10.29 13.69 -5.11
CA TRP A 188 10.32 12.26 -4.81
C TRP A 188 9.13 11.84 -3.94
N VAL A 189 8.80 12.64 -2.92
CA VAL A 189 7.70 12.40 -1.98
C VAL A 189 6.34 12.47 -2.65
N ILE A 190 6.10 13.42 -3.56
CA ILE A 190 4.77 13.57 -4.19
C ILE A 190 4.43 12.41 -5.14
N ILE A 191 5.44 11.68 -5.62
CA ILE A 191 5.26 10.49 -6.45
C ILE A 191 4.88 9.28 -5.57
N GLU A 192 5.18 9.32 -4.27
CA GLU A 192 4.89 8.23 -3.31
C GLU A 192 3.40 8.07 -2.99
#